data_AF-A0A6L2MZJ8-F1
#
_entry.id   AF-A0A6L2MZJ8-F1
#
_cell.length_a   1.000
_cell.length_b   1.000
_cell.length_c   1.000
_cell.angle_alpha   90.00
_cell.angle_beta   90.00
_cell.angle_gamma   90.00
#
_symmetry.space_group_name_H-M   'P 1'
#
loop_
_entity.id
_entity.type
_entity.pdbx_description
1 polymer ?
#
loop_
_entity_poly.entity_id
_entity_poly.type
_entity_poly.pdbx_seq_one_letter_code
_entity_poly.pdbx_strand_id
1 'polypeptide(L)'
;MHESHYKLNYIKTGFRTKTDDELTKKELKQIEADDQAIQTILLDLPEDIYAAVDSCETAQEIWLRVQQMMKGSDIGIQEKKAKLFNEWER
;
A
#
# COMPACT_ATOMS: atom_id res chain seq x y z
N MET A 1 -8.57 55.32 -15.17
CA MET A 1 -7.82 54.10 -14.81
C MET A 1 -8.69 53.20 -13.93
N HIS A 2 -9.66 52.46 -14.49
CA HIS A 2 -10.53 51.57 -13.71
C HIS A 2 -10.97 50.30 -14.47
N GLU A 3 -10.36 49.98 -15.61
CA GLU A 3 -10.70 48.77 -16.40
C GLU A 3 -9.63 47.68 -16.33
N SER A 4 -8.38 48.01 -15.98
CA SER A 4 -7.28 47.03 -15.95
C SER A 4 -7.39 46.02 -14.79
N HIS A 5 -8.02 46.40 -13.67
CA HIS A 5 -8.15 45.55 -12.49
C HIS A 5 -9.20 44.44 -12.67
N TYR A 6 -10.31 44.73 -13.35
CA TYR A 6 -11.34 43.72 -13.65
C TYR A 6 -10.85 42.67 -14.66
N LYS A 7 -10.09 43.11 -15.67
CA LYS A 7 -9.57 42.21 -16.72
C LYS A 7 -8.52 41.24 -16.18
N LEU A 8 -7.63 41.70 -15.28
CA LEU A 8 -6.63 40.83 -14.65
C LEU A 8 -7.26 39.79 -13.72
N ASN A 9 -8.33 40.16 -13.01
CA ASN A 9 -9.02 39.24 -12.09
C ASN A 9 -9.75 38.14 -12.86
N TYR A 10 -10.44 38.47 -13.97
CA TYR A 10 -11.12 37.49 -14.85
C TYR A 10 -10.16 36.45 -15.44
N ILE A 11 -8.96 36.89 -15.84
CA ILE A 11 -7.92 36.01 -16.37
C ILE A 11 -7.34 35.14 -15.23
N LYS A 12 -7.04 35.74 -14.07
CA LYS A 12 -6.50 35.04 -12.89
C LYS A 12 -7.47 33.99 -12.33
N THR A 13 -8.78 34.24 -12.37
CA THR A 13 -9.81 33.27 -11.98
C THR A 13 -10.00 32.17 -13.01
N GLY A 14 -9.85 32.45 -14.31
CA GLY A 14 -9.99 31.45 -15.37
C GLY A 14 -8.85 30.43 -15.48
N PHE A 15 -7.65 30.77 -14.99
CA PHE A 15 -6.50 29.84 -14.93
C PHE A 15 -6.44 29.02 -13.64
N ARG A 16 -7.03 29.50 -12.53
CA ARG A 16 -6.94 28.82 -11.23
C ARG A 16 -7.95 27.67 -11.08
N THR A 17 -9.08 27.74 -11.79
CA THR A 17 -10.14 26.71 -11.71
C THR A 17 -9.81 25.45 -12.49
N LYS A 18 -9.17 25.56 -13.66
CA LYS A 18 -8.83 24.40 -14.50
C LYS A 18 -7.82 23.48 -13.85
N THR A 19 -6.80 24.03 -13.20
CA THR A 19 -5.74 23.25 -12.58
C THR A 19 -6.19 22.65 -11.26
N ASP A 20 -6.91 23.40 -10.41
CA ASP A 20 -7.43 22.84 -9.15
C ASP A 20 -8.50 21.77 -9.41
N ASP A 21 -9.47 21.97 -10.32
CA ASP A 21 -10.49 20.95 -10.64
C ASP A 21 -9.90 19.68 -11.27
N GLU A 22 -8.89 19.82 -12.15
CA GLU A 22 -8.20 18.67 -12.74
C GLU A 22 -7.27 17.96 -11.75
N LEU A 23 -6.64 18.71 -10.83
CA LEU A 23 -5.83 18.16 -9.74
C LEU A 23 -6.74 17.37 -8.79
N THR A 24 -7.86 17.94 -8.36
CA THR A 24 -8.84 17.28 -7.49
C THR A 24 -9.45 16.05 -8.15
N LYS A 25 -9.70 16.05 -9.47
CA LYS A 25 -10.13 14.85 -10.21
C LYS A 25 -9.08 13.75 -10.27
N LYS A 26 -7.80 14.11 -10.38
CA LYS A 26 -6.69 13.13 -10.39
C LYS A 26 -6.47 12.56 -9.00
N GLU A 27 -6.54 13.39 -7.96
CA GLU A 27 -6.46 12.95 -6.57
C GLU A 27 -7.61 12.00 -6.21
N LEU A 28 -8.84 12.33 -6.62
CA LEU A 28 -10.00 11.43 -6.44
C LEU A 28 -9.80 10.07 -7.14
N LYS A 29 -9.31 10.07 -8.38
CA LYS A 29 -9.02 8.82 -9.10
C LYS A 29 -7.90 8.03 -8.46
N GLN A 30 -6.90 8.71 -7.89
CA GLN A 30 -5.81 8.04 -7.16
C GLN A 30 -6.34 7.41 -5.88
N ILE A 31 -7.15 8.13 -5.11
CA ILE A 31 -7.80 7.59 -3.90
C ILE A 31 -8.66 6.38 -4.22
N GLU A 32 -9.45 6.43 -5.30
CA GLU A 32 -10.28 5.30 -5.73
C GLU A 32 -9.43 4.08 -6.18
N ALA A 33 -8.33 4.33 -6.89
CA ALA A 33 -7.40 3.28 -7.29
C ALA A 33 -6.66 2.67 -6.08
N ASP A 34 -6.28 3.52 -5.11
CA ASP A 34 -5.62 3.09 -3.88
C ASP A 34 -6.59 2.27 -3.01
N ASP A 35 -7.85 2.70 -2.87
CA ASP A 35 -8.90 1.94 -2.17
C ASP A 35 -9.14 0.58 -2.81
N GLN A 36 -9.19 0.50 -4.15
CA GLN A 36 -9.32 -0.76 -4.88
C GLN A 36 -8.10 -1.67 -4.70
N ALA A 37 -6.89 -1.10 -4.74
CA ALA A 37 -5.66 -1.85 -4.50
C ALA A 37 -5.61 -2.39 -3.07
N ILE A 38 -6.00 -1.57 -2.08
CA ILE A 38 -6.07 -1.97 -0.67
C ILE A 38 -7.11 -3.08 -0.49
N GLN A 39 -8.32 -2.94 -1.04
CA GLN A 39 -9.34 -4.00 -0.97
C GLN A 39 -8.86 -5.29 -1.63
N THR A 40 -8.20 -5.21 -2.79
CA THR A 40 -7.70 -6.39 -3.50
C THR A 40 -6.63 -7.11 -2.68
N ILE A 41 -5.67 -6.35 -2.13
CA ILE A 41 -4.63 -6.91 -1.24
C ILE A 41 -5.26 -7.52 0.02
N LEU A 42 -6.30 -6.89 0.58
CA LEU A 42 -6.97 -7.36 1.78
C LEU A 42 -7.80 -8.64 1.51
N LEU A 43 -8.42 -8.75 0.33
CA LEU A 43 -9.19 -9.92 -0.10
C LEU A 43 -8.28 -11.11 -0.48
N ASP A 44 -7.12 -10.84 -1.07
CA ASP A 44 -6.12 -11.86 -1.42
C ASP A 44 -5.27 -12.29 -0.20
N LEU A 45 -5.35 -11.57 0.92
CA LEU A 45 -4.68 -11.96 2.15
C LEU A 45 -5.45 -13.10 2.82
N PRO A 46 -4.81 -14.25 3.07
CA PRO A 46 -5.42 -15.32 3.86
C PRO A 46 -5.89 -14.81 5.22
N GLU A 47 -7.07 -15.24 5.65
CA GLU A 47 -7.76 -14.78 6.87
C GLU A 47 -6.90 -14.95 8.14
N ASP A 48 -6.01 -15.94 8.14
CA ASP A 48 -5.01 -16.20 9.18
C ASP A 48 -3.90 -15.15 9.25
N ILE A 49 -3.55 -14.49 8.13
CA ILE A 49 -2.61 -13.36 8.12
C ILE A 49 -3.30 -12.10 8.63
N TYR A 50 -4.54 -11.85 8.18
CA TYR A 50 -5.31 -10.70 8.65
C TYR A 50 -5.57 -10.79 10.16
N ALA A 51 -6.04 -11.93 10.67
CA ALA A 51 -6.25 -12.15 12.10
C ALA A 51 -4.95 -12.05 12.93
N ALA A 52 -3.82 -12.51 12.38
CA ALA A 52 -2.53 -12.38 13.04
C ALA A 52 -2.05 -10.92 13.13
N VAL A 53 -2.32 -10.11 12.11
CA VAL A 53 -1.95 -8.67 12.09
C VAL A 53 -2.93 -7.83 12.90
N ASP A 54 -4.24 -8.10 12.81
CA ASP A 54 -5.31 -7.42 13.57
C ASP A 54 -5.17 -7.63 15.09
N SER A 55 -4.62 -8.78 15.51
CA SER A 55 -4.30 -9.06 16.91
C SER A 55 -3.12 -8.26 17.48
N CYS A 56 -2.43 -7.45 16.66
CA CYS A 56 -1.29 -6.64 17.09
C CYS A 56 -1.73 -5.20 17.40
N GLU A 57 -1.40 -4.71 18.58
CA GLU A 57 -1.79 -3.36 19.02
C GLU A 57 -0.78 -2.30 18.57
N THR A 58 0.45 -2.71 18.28
CA THR A 58 1.56 -1.79 17.94
C THR A 58 2.20 -2.08 16.59
N ALA A 59 2.69 -1.03 15.94
CA ALA A 59 3.45 -1.15 14.69
C ALA A 59 4.71 -2.03 14.83
N GLN A 60 5.29 -2.09 16.03
CA GLN A 60 6.44 -2.95 16.32
C GLN A 60 6.07 -4.44 16.32
N GLU A 61 4.90 -4.81 16.83
CA GLU A 61 4.41 -6.19 16.82
C GLU A 61 4.08 -6.66 15.40
N ILE A 62 3.46 -5.79 14.60
CA ILE A 62 3.18 -6.06 13.18
C ILE A 62 4.49 -6.30 12.42
N TRP A 63 5.49 -5.41 12.60
CA TRP A 63 6.80 -5.56 11.97
C TRP A 63 7.51 -6.86 12.39
N LEU A 64 7.48 -7.20 13.68
CA LEU A 64 8.07 -8.43 14.20
C LEU A 64 7.38 -9.68 13.62
N ARG A 65 6.06 -9.65 13.46
CA ARG A 65 5.27 -10.74 12.89
C ARG A 65 5.60 -10.96 11.42
N VAL A 66 5.68 -9.90 10.63
CA VAL A 66 6.13 -9.95 9.22
C VAL A 66 7.54 -10.53 9.12
N GLN A 67 8.47 -10.09 9.98
CA GLN A 67 9.82 -10.66 10.00
C GLN A 67 9.83 -12.16 10.35
N GLN A 68 8.99 -12.60 11.29
CA GLN A 68 8.87 -14.02 11.65
C GLN A 68 8.28 -14.85 10.52
N MET A 69 7.29 -14.34 9.80
CA MET A 69 6.70 -15.00 8.64
C MET A 69 7.71 -15.13 7.49
N MET A 70 8.52 -14.10 7.26
CA MET A 70 9.62 -14.15 6.29
C MET A 70 10.71 -15.15 6.69
N LYS A 71 11.03 -15.27 8.00
CA LYS A 71 12.01 -16.22 8.52
C LYS A 71 11.47 -17.67 8.63
N GLY A 72 10.17 -17.84 8.82
CA GLY A 72 9.50 -19.14 8.92
C GLY A 72 9.52 -19.94 7.61
N SER A 73 9.80 -19.28 6.47
CA SER A 73 9.97 -19.95 5.18
C SER A 73 11.25 -20.79 5.08
N ASP A 74 12.24 -20.58 5.96
CA ASP A 74 13.50 -21.34 5.95
C ASP A 74 13.40 -22.68 6.70
N ILE A 75 12.44 -22.87 7.62
CA ILE A 75 12.32 -24.12 8.39
C ILE A 75 12.02 -25.29 7.44
N GLY A 76 11.10 -25.11 6.48
CA GLY A 76 10.80 -26.13 5.48
C GLY A 76 11.93 -26.39 4.48
N ILE A 77 12.77 -25.39 4.20
CA ILE A 77 13.93 -25.50 3.29
C ILE A 77 15.09 -26.23 3.99
N GLN A 78 15.38 -25.88 5.24
CA GLN A 78 16.39 -26.54 6.06
C GLN A 78 16.01 -27.98 6.39
N GLU A 79 14.74 -28.27 6.68
CA GLU A 79 14.27 -29.65 6.96
C GLU A 79 14.33 -30.54 5.71
N LYS A 80 13.98 -30.00 4.52
CA LYS A 80 14.17 -30.70 3.24
C LYS A 80 15.65 -30.92 2.93
N LYS A 81 16.50 -29.93 3.22
CA LYS A 81 17.96 -30.04 3.04
C LYS A 81 18.59 -31.06 4.01
N ALA A 82 18.13 -31.11 5.25
CA ALA A 82 18.57 -32.08 6.26
C ALA A 82 18.13 -33.50 5.90
N LYS A 83 16.89 -33.68 5.42
CA LYS A 83 16.39 -34.98 4.91
C LYS A 83 17.21 -35.49 3.73
N LEU A 84 17.50 -34.62 2.75
CA LEU A 84 18.38 -34.97 1.64
C LEU A 84 19.78 -35.37 2.13
N PHE A 85 20.41 -34.59 3.02
CA PHE A 85 21.75 -34.89 3.50
C PHE A 85 21.86 -36.28 4.19
N ASN A 86 20.87 -36.63 5.02
CA ASN A 86 20.82 -37.94 5.69
C ASN A 86 20.60 -39.13 4.74
N GLU A 87 20.02 -38.89 3.56
CA GLU A 87 19.75 -39.93 2.56
C GLU A 87 20.98 -40.25 1.70
N TRP A 88 21.88 -39.28 1.54
CA TRP A 88 23.17 -39.44 0.84
C TRP A 88 24.30 -39.97 1.73
N GLU A 89 24.15 -39.91 3.06
CA GLU A 89 25.13 -40.41 4.04
C GLU A 89 24.88 -41.87 4.47
N ARG A 90 23.91 -42.56 3.83
CA ARG A 90 23.57 -43.97 4.07
C ARG A 90 24.36 -44.94 3.18
#